data_AF-A0A1C5NM85-F1
#
_entry.id   AF-A0A1C5NM85-F1
#
_cell.length_a   1.000
_cell.length_b   1.000
_cell.length_c   1.000
_cell.angle_alpha   90.00
_cell.angle_beta   90.00
_cell.angle_gamma   90.00
#
_symmetry.space_group_name_H-M   'P 1'
#
loop_
_entity.id
_entity.type
_entity.pdbx_description
1 polymer ?
#
loop_
_entity_poly.entity_id
_entity_poly.type
_entity_poly.pdbx_seq_one_letter_code
_entity_poly.pdbx_strand_id
1 'polypeptide(L)'
;MVSYILSDFTAAYGFVRANEEGHLYQEAWFVNGDDKEYYSKAYTCRPEGTIQIGQSLYYFDKNGFLVTNSQIMCANQLYEADENGVLTLIGNVGGTRWVSVNGDWYYYEDGFQVTSGFKAINGARYYFDGSGKMQTGFFEVEGKIFSRF
;
A
#
# COMPACT_ATOMS: atom_id res chain seq x y z
N MET A 1 7.22 26.51 -14.83
CA MET A 1 6.35 25.34 -15.06
C MET A 1 5.85 25.44 -16.49
N VAL A 2 6.30 24.55 -17.38
CA VAL A 2 5.82 24.52 -18.77
C VAL A 2 5.10 23.19 -18.94
N SER A 3 3.80 23.23 -19.20
CA SER A 3 2.99 22.05 -19.48
C SER A 3 2.94 21.81 -20.99
N TYR A 4 3.45 20.68 -21.45
CA TYR A 4 3.26 20.20 -22.82
C TYR A 4 2.17 19.12 -22.81
N ILE A 5 1.20 19.24 -23.72
CA ILE A 5 0.22 18.19 -24.00
C ILE A 5 0.78 17.39 -25.17
N LEU A 6 1.21 16.15 -24.92
CA LEU A 6 1.57 15.19 -25.96
C LEU A 6 0.29 14.47 -26.41
N SER A 7 -0.08 14.66 -27.67
CA SER A 7 -1.41 14.35 -28.22
C SER A 7 -1.70 12.88 -28.52
N ASP A 8 -0.75 11.96 -28.35
CA ASP A 8 -0.94 10.53 -28.72
C ASP A 8 -0.73 9.53 -27.57
N PHE A 9 -0.68 10.00 -26.33
CA PHE A 9 -0.77 9.10 -25.17
C PHE A 9 -2.23 8.99 -24.74
N THR A 10 -2.85 7.83 -24.98
CA THR A 10 -4.10 7.44 -24.31
C THR A 10 -3.94 7.71 -22.81
N ALA A 11 -4.73 8.67 -22.32
CA ALA A 11 -4.68 9.31 -21.01
C ALA A 11 -4.11 8.43 -19.88
N ALA A 12 -2.80 8.48 -19.67
CA ALA A 12 -2.18 8.00 -18.46
C ALA A 12 -2.18 9.16 -17.46
N TYR A 13 -3.10 9.13 -16.50
CA TYR A 13 -3.14 10.09 -15.40
C TYR A 13 -1.87 9.95 -14.53
N GLY A 14 -0.84 10.74 -14.79
CA GLY A 14 0.42 10.78 -14.02
C GLY A 14 1.29 11.98 -14.39
N PHE A 15 2.17 12.41 -13.49
CA PHE A 15 3.12 13.49 -13.75
C PHE A 15 4.33 12.95 -14.55
N VAL A 16 4.63 13.57 -15.68
CA VAL A 16 5.86 13.26 -16.44
C VAL A 16 6.92 14.31 -16.08
N ARG A 17 8.17 13.88 -15.84
CA ARG A 17 9.30 14.78 -15.57
C ARG A 17 10.29 14.73 -16.73
N ALA A 18 10.77 15.91 -17.11
CA ALA A 18 11.84 16.08 -18.09
C ALA A 18 13.03 16.82 -17.45
N ASN A 19 14.23 16.62 -17.98
CA ASN A 19 15.39 17.44 -17.65
C ASN A 19 15.21 18.87 -18.21
N GLU A 20 16.17 19.78 -17.93
CA GLU A 20 16.13 21.18 -18.42
C GLU A 20 16.10 21.29 -19.96
N GLU A 21 16.48 20.22 -20.66
CA GLU A 21 16.51 20.11 -22.12
C GLU A 21 15.22 19.47 -22.69
N GLY A 22 14.27 19.07 -21.84
CA GLY A 22 13.01 18.46 -22.27
C GLY A 22 13.06 16.94 -22.49
N HIS A 23 14.18 16.26 -22.19
CA HIS A 23 14.26 14.80 -22.23
C HIS A 23 13.52 14.19 -21.05
N LEU A 24 12.53 13.34 -21.33
CA LEU A 24 11.74 12.64 -20.32
C LEU A 24 12.59 11.60 -19.58
N TYR A 25 12.51 11.59 -18.25
CA TYR A 25 13.22 10.60 -17.44
C TYR A 25 12.53 9.22 -17.44
N GLN A 26 13.34 8.17 -17.56
CA GLN A 26 12.94 6.77 -17.47
C GLN A 26 13.85 6.05 -16.48
N GLU A 27 13.30 5.09 -15.74
CA GLU A 27 14.01 4.21 -14.81
C GLU A 27 14.79 4.97 -13.71
N ALA A 28 14.22 6.05 -13.19
CA ALA A 28 14.89 6.95 -12.25
C ALA A 28 14.06 7.25 -10.99
N TRP A 29 14.78 7.50 -9.89
CA TRP A 29 14.26 7.95 -8.60
C TRP A 29 14.09 9.47 -8.56
N PHE A 30 13.08 9.94 -7.84
CA PHE A 30 12.78 11.36 -7.70
C PHE A 30 12.23 11.67 -6.32
N VAL A 31 12.47 12.91 -5.88
CA VAL A 31 11.86 13.50 -4.68
C VAL A 31 10.92 14.62 -5.13
N ASN A 32 9.71 14.70 -4.56
CA ASN A 32 8.80 15.83 -4.79
C ASN A 32 9.15 17.02 -3.87
N GLY A 33 8.37 18.11 -3.92
CA GLY A 33 8.61 19.29 -3.06
C GLY A 33 8.32 19.07 -1.56
N ASP A 34 7.82 17.89 -1.18
CA ASP A 34 7.46 17.50 0.18
C ASP A 34 8.32 16.32 0.70
N ASP A 35 9.52 16.14 0.13
CA ASP A 35 10.45 15.05 0.44
C ASP A 35 9.87 13.63 0.27
N LYS A 36 8.88 13.47 -0.62
CA LYS A 36 8.32 12.15 -0.99
C LYS A 36 9.02 11.57 -2.20
N GLU A 37 9.45 10.33 -2.07
CA GLU A 37 10.14 9.61 -3.14
C GLU A 37 9.18 8.82 -4.05
N TYR A 38 9.50 8.75 -5.34
CA TYR A 38 8.80 7.93 -6.34
C TYR A 38 9.76 7.43 -7.44
N TYR A 39 9.33 6.42 -8.22
CA TYR A 39 10.11 5.84 -9.31
C TYR A 39 9.38 5.91 -10.66
N SER A 40 10.05 6.39 -11.70
CA SER A 40 9.51 6.45 -13.08
C SER A 40 9.86 5.17 -13.83
N LYS A 41 8.86 4.33 -14.18
CA LYS A 41 9.09 3.04 -14.88
C LYS A 41 8.78 3.07 -16.39
N ALA A 42 8.00 4.04 -16.89
CA ALA A 42 7.77 4.24 -18.33
C ALA A 42 6.98 5.54 -18.58
N TYR A 43 7.65 6.69 -18.71
CA TYR A 43 7.06 8.04 -18.94
C TYR A 43 5.81 8.39 -18.09
N THR A 44 5.50 7.61 -17.06
CA THR A 44 4.29 7.61 -16.25
C THR A 44 4.73 7.18 -14.86
N CYS A 45 4.37 7.96 -13.84
CA CYS A 45 4.96 7.89 -12.51
C CYS A 45 4.01 7.31 -11.44
N ARG A 46 3.23 6.27 -11.78
CA ARG A 46 2.37 5.59 -10.81
C ARG A 46 2.49 4.09 -10.89
N PRO A 47 3.66 3.51 -10.61
CA PRO A 47 3.62 2.13 -10.24
C PRO A 47 2.95 2.03 -8.85
N GLU A 48 1.91 1.21 -8.75
CA GLU A 48 1.27 0.86 -7.49
C GLU A 48 1.67 -0.58 -7.15
N GLY A 49 1.86 -0.86 -5.86
CA GLY A 49 2.22 -2.20 -5.41
C GLY A 49 3.71 -2.46 -5.43
N THR A 50 4.08 -3.74 -5.50
CA THR A 50 5.48 -4.17 -5.42
C THR A 50 6.20 -4.07 -6.76
N ILE A 51 7.39 -3.47 -6.76
CA ILE A 51 8.23 -3.31 -7.95
C ILE A 51 9.65 -3.76 -7.64
N GLN A 52 10.17 -4.63 -8.50
CA GLN A 52 11.60 -4.94 -8.52
C GLN A 52 12.36 -3.81 -9.24
N ILE A 53 13.34 -3.23 -8.57
CA ILE A 53 14.26 -2.22 -9.12
C ILE A 53 15.68 -2.68 -8.80
N GLY A 54 16.43 -3.09 -9.82
CA GLY A 54 17.72 -3.76 -9.63
C GLY A 54 17.57 -5.04 -8.82
N GLN A 55 18.35 -5.16 -7.74
CA GLN A 55 18.33 -6.34 -6.86
C GLN A 55 17.30 -6.23 -5.73
N SER A 56 16.66 -5.07 -5.57
CA SER A 56 15.77 -4.77 -4.45
C SER A 56 14.31 -4.72 -4.89
N LEU A 57 13.40 -5.06 -3.98
CA LEU A 57 11.97 -4.94 -4.12
C LEU A 57 11.49 -3.72 -3.31
N TYR A 58 10.54 -2.97 -3.86
CA TYR A 58 9.99 -1.74 -3.24
C TYR A 58 8.47 -1.78 -3.31
N TYR A 59 7.78 -1.08 -2.41
CA TYR A 59 6.33 -0.89 -2.47
C TYR A 59 5.98 0.59 -2.63
N PHE A 60 5.10 0.88 -3.59
CA PHE A 60 4.57 2.22 -3.82
C PHE A 60 3.07 2.23 -3.53
N ASP A 61 2.61 3.24 -2.79
CA ASP A 61 1.20 3.41 -2.43
C ASP A 61 0.33 3.75 -3.66
N LYS A 62 -0.99 3.85 -3.47
CA LYS A 62 -1.95 4.21 -4.53
C LYS A 62 -1.68 5.57 -5.20
N ASN A 63 -0.88 6.43 -4.58
CA ASN A 63 -0.49 7.72 -5.12
C ASN A 63 0.85 7.66 -5.88
N GLY A 64 1.58 6.55 -5.78
CA GLY A 64 2.90 6.34 -6.34
C GLY A 64 4.04 6.74 -5.39
N PHE A 65 3.78 6.96 -4.11
CA PHE A 65 4.82 7.29 -3.12
C PHE A 65 5.46 6.04 -2.55
N LEU A 66 6.79 6.06 -2.43
CA LEU A 66 7.56 5.00 -1.78
C LEU A 66 7.15 4.87 -0.31
N VAL A 67 6.85 3.65 0.12
CA VAL A 67 6.62 3.32 1.53
C VAL A 67 7.94 2.88 2.17
N THR A 68 8.30 3.50 3.30
CA THR A 68 9.49 3.20 4.10
C THR A 68 9.11 2.98 5.56
N ASN A 69 9.99 2.33 6.35
CA ASN A 69 9.82 2.10 7.78
C ASN A 69 8.44 1.54 8.19
N SER A 70 7.92 0.60 7.41
CA SER A 70 6.55 0.11 7.60
C SER A 70 6.40 -1.34 7.14
N GLN A 71 5.43 -2.04 7.72
CA GLN A 71 5.02 -3.35 7.26
C GLN A 71 3.99 -3.23 6.13
N ILE A 72 4.12 -4.07 5.11
CA ILE A 72 3.25 -4.09 3.95
C ILE A 72 2.68 -5.49 3.75
N MET A 73 1.36 -5.60 3.74
CA MET A 73 0.66 -6.81 3.34
C MET A 73 0.27 -6.69 1.86
N CYS A 74 0.81 -7.57 1.01
CA CYS A 74 0.40 -7.63 -0.38
C CYS A 74 0.49 -9.08 -0.90
N ALA A 75 -0.48 -9.49 -1.71
CA ALA A 75 -0.54 -10.85 -2.27
C ALA A 75 -0.31 -11.98 -1.24
N ASN A 76 -0.90 -11.85 -0.05
CA ASN A 76 -0.72 -12.80 1.07
C ASN A 76 0.73 -12.94 1.56
N GLN A 77 1.56 -11.92 1.34
CA GLN A 77 2.92 -11.82 1.81
C GLN A 77 3.07 -10.56 2.66
N LEU A 78 3.72 -10.73 3.81
CA LEU A 78 4.04 -9.66 4.72
C LEU A 78 5.50 -9.28 4.52
N TYR A 79 5.72 -8.01 4.19
CA TYR A 79 7.03 -7.42 4.02
C TYR A 79 7.29 -6.40 5.11
N GLU A 80 8.57 -6.16 5.40
CA GLU A 80 9.04 -5.01 6.14
C GLU A 80 9.86 -4.13 5.20
N ALA A 81 9.47 -2.87 5.06
CA ALA A 81 10.23 -1.84 4.36
C ALA A 81 11.20 -1.17 5.34
N ASP A 82 12.48 -1.14 5.00
CA ASP A 82 13.48 -0.41 5.76
C ASP A 82 13.40 1.12 5.53
N GLU A 83 14.37 1.86 6.05
CA GLU A 83 14.45 3.32 5.92
C GLU A 83 14.59 3.81 4.47
N ASN A 84 15.10 2.95 3.58
CA ASN A 84 15.28 3.19 2.16
C ASN A 84 14.15 2.56 1.31
N GLY A 85 13.13 1.97 1.95
CA GLY A 85 12.00 1.33 1.29
C GLY A 85 12.28 -0.06 0.72
N VAL A 86 13.44 -0.64 1.01
CA VAL A 86 13.78 -2.00 0.56
C VAL A 86 12.92 -2.99 1.32
N LEU A 87 12.19 -3.82 0.60
CA LEU A 87 11.31 -4.83 1.17
C LEU A 87 12.07 -6.12 1.50
N THR A 88 11.92 -6.57 2.75
CA THR A 88 12.27 -7.92 3.17
C THR A 88 11.00 -8.73 3.40
N LEU A 89 10.90 -9.93 2.82
CA LEU A 89 9.79 -10.85 3.13
C LEU A 89 9.94 -11.37 4.56
N ILE A 90 8.97 -11.06 5.41
CA ILE A 90 8.97 -11.47 6.82
C ILE A 90 7.90 -12.51 7.14
N GLY A 91 6.98 -12.79 6.21
CA GLY A 91 6.02 -13.89 6.38
C GLY A 91 5.11 -14.12 5.18
N ASN A 92 4.57 -15.35 5.08
CA ASN A 92 3.51 -15.70 4.13
C ASN A 92 2.22 -15.97 4.91
N VAL A 93 1.14 -15.28 4.57
CA VAL A 93 -0.19 -15.36 5.21
C VAL A 93 -1.09 -16.31 4.41
N GLY A 94 -1.09 -17.59 4.81
CA GLY A 94 -1.95 -18.62 4.22
C GLY A 94 -2.98 -19.18 5.21
N GLY A 95 -4.14 -19.58 4.71
CA GLY A 95 -5.16 -20.25 5.53
C GLY A 95 -5.77 -19.35 6.61
N THR A 96 -6.21 -19.96 7.70
CA THR A 96 -7.00 -19.29 8.73
C THR A 96 -6.14 -18.83 9.90
N ARG A 97 -5.92 -17.52 10.05
CA ARG A 97 -5.04 -16.95 11.09
C ARG A 97 -5.28 -15.48 11.38
N TRP A 98 -4.82 -15.05 12.56
CA TRP A 98 -4.61 -13.64 12.88
C TRP A 98 -3.28 -13.14 12.31
N VAL A 99 -3.26 -11.87 11.89
CA VAL A 99 -2.06 -11.18 11.44
C VAL A 99 -2.04 -9.77 12.00
N SER A 100 -0.89 -9.34 12.53
CA SER A 100 -0.65 -7.95 12.92
C SER A 100 0.18 -7.27 11.85
N VAL A 101 -0.26 -6.09 11.40
CA VAL A 101 0.44 -5.25 10.43
C VAL A 101 0.45 -3.83 10.98
N ASN A 102 1.64 -3.29 11.27
CA ASN A 102 1.82 -1.96 11.87
C ASN A 102 1.02 -1.75 13.18
N GLY A 103 0.86 -2.81 13.98
CA GLY A 103 0.10 -2.76 15.24
C GLY A 103 -1.41 -2.95 15.10
N ASP A 104 -1.93 -2.93 13.87
CA ASP A 104 -3.33 -3.22 13.57
C ASP A 104 -3.54 -4.71 13.33
N TRP A 105 -4.66 -5.23 13.83
CA TRP A 105 -5.00 -6.65 13.71
C TRP A 105 -5.95 -6.93 12.57
N TYR A 106 -5.65 -7.99 11.83
CA TYR A 106 -6.41 -8.50 10.71
C TYR A 106 -6.66 -9.99 10.91
N TYR A 107 -7.74 -10.50 10.33
CA TYR A 107 -8.03 -11.93 10.34
C TYR A 107 -8.22 -12.44 8.93
N TYR A 108 -7.60 -13.59 8.65
CA TYR A 108 -7.73 -14.32 7.40
C TYR A 108 -8.46 -15.62 7.70
N GLU A 109 -9.41 -15.97 6.84
CA GLU A 109 -10.13 -17.24 6.84
C GLU A 109 -9.94 -17.90 5.48
N ASP A 110 -9.36 -19.10 5.48
CA ASP A 110 -9.02 -19.84 4.25
C ASP A 110 -8.17 -19.03 3.26
N GLY A 111 -7.33 -18.13 3.78
CA GLY A 111 -6.46 -17.24 2.98
C GLY A 111 -7.15 -15.99 2.45
N PHE A 112 -8.42 -15.75 2.80
CA PHE A 112 -9.16 -14.55 2.45
C PHE A 112 -9.28 -13.62 3.66
N GLN A 113 -8.96 -12.34 3.48
CA GLN A 113 -9.10 -11.34 4.53
C GLN A 113 -10.57 -11.15 4.89
N VAL A 114 -10.88 -11.17 6.19
CA VAL A 114 -12.20 -10.78 6.69
C VAL A 114 -12.29 -9.26 6.74
N THR A 115 -13.28 -8.71 6.07
CA THR A 115 -13.57 -7.26 6.00
C THR A 115 -15.04 -6.99 6.28
N SER A 116 -15.38 -5.76 6.68
CA SER A 116 -16.75 -5.24 6.73
C SER A 116 -17.76 -6.10 7.49
N GLY A 117 -17.51 -6.40 8.76
CA GLY A 117 -18.55 -7.07 9.56
C GLY A 117 -18.10 -7.74 10.85
N PHE A 118 -19.11 -8.30 11.53
CA PHE A 118 -18.91 -9.13 12.71
C PHE A 118 -18.49 -10.55 12.34
N LYS A 119 -17.48 -11.07 13.00
CA LYS A 119 -17.01 -12.46 12.86
C LYS A 119 -16.88 -13.13 14.22
N ALA A 120 -17.41 -14.34 14.34
CA ALA A 120 -17.15 -15.20 15.49
C ALA A 120 -15.88 -16.02 15.24
N ILE A 121 -14.89 -15.86 16.10
CA ILE A 121 -13.58 -16.53 16.02
C ILE A 121 -13.31 -17.12 17.40
N ASN A 122 -13.19 -18.45 17.49
CA ASN A 122 -12.94 -19.18 18.74
C ASN A 122 -13.90 -18.78 19.89
N GLY A 123 -15.19 -18.60 19.59
CA GLY A 123 -16.21 -18.24 20.59
C GLY A 123 -16.30 -16.76 20.96
N ALA A 124 -15.37 -15.92 20.49
CA ALA A 124 -15.42 -14.47 20.67
C ALA A 124 -15.89 -13.77 19.38
N ARG A 125 -16.64 -12.66 19.52
CA ARG A 125 -17.14 -11.86 18.40
C ARG A 125 -16.26 -10.62 18.18
N TYR A 126 -15.74 -10.46 16.98
CA TYR A 126 -14.88 -9.36 16.53
C TYR A 126 -15.58 -8.58 15.44
N TYR A 127 -15.25 -7.31 15.27
CA TYR A 127 -15.73 -6.50 14.16
C TYR A 127 -14.54 -6.00 13.33
N PHE A 128 -14.64 -6.12 12.02
CA PHE A 128 -13.64 -5.67 11.05
C PHE A 128 -14.24 -4.56 10.19
N ASP A 129 -13.50 -3.49 9.97
CA ASP A 129 -13.92 -2.39 9.10
C ASP A 129 -13.75 -2.72 7.60
N GLY A 130 -14.05 -1.75 6.73
CA GLY A 130 -13.95 -1.91 5.27
C GLY A 130 -12.53 -2.17 4.74
N SER A 131 -11.50 -1.87 5.54
CA SER A 131 -10.10 -2.19 5.25
C SER A 131 -9.66 -3.54 5.82
N GLY A 132 -10.54 -4.21 6.57
CA GLY A 132 -10.24 -5.45 7.29
C GLY A 132 -9.56 -5.25 8.64
N LYS A 133 -9.40 -4.00 9.11
CA LYS A 133 -8.83 -3.72 10.42
C LYS A 133 -9.84 -4.06 11.52
N MET A 134 -9.40 -4.86 12.48
CA MET A 134 -10.16 -5.20 13.67
C MET A 134 -10.38 -3.94 14.52
N GLN A 135 -11.64 -3.64 14.84
CA GLN A 135 -11.99 -2.51 15.69
C GLN A 135 -11.89 -2.88 17.17
N THR A 136 -11.33 -1.96 17.94
CA THR A 136 -11.20 -1.99 19.40
C THR A 136 -11.66 -0.65 19.99
N GLY A 137 -11.94 -0.60 21.28
CA GLY A 137 -12.50 0.58 21.91
C GLY A 137 -13.94 0.82 21.45
N PHE A 138 -14.34 2.09 21.34
CA PHE A 138 -15.67 2.47 20.86
C PHE A 138 -15.66 2.61 19.34
N PHE A 139 -16.66 2.01 18.67
CA PHE A 139 -16.86 2.14 17.23
C PHE A 139 -18.34 2.13 16.88
N GLU A 140 -18.70 2.79 15.77
CA GLU A 140 -20.09 2.89 15.30
C GLU A 140 -20.33 2.00 14.09
N VAL A 141 -21.44 1.28 14.08
CA VAL A 141 -21.92 0.48 12.95
C VAL A 141 -23.40 0.79 12.75
N GLU A 142 -23.76 1.35 11.59
CA GLU A 142 -25.15 1.67 11.23
C GLU A 142 -25.91 2.48 12.31
N GLY A 143 -25.30 3.52 12.88
CA GLY A 143 -25.93 4.34 13.92
C GLY A 143 -25.93 3.73 15.32
N LYS A 144 -25.29 2.58 15.53
CA LYS A 144 -25.17 1.91 16.84
C LYS A 144 -23.73 1.92 17.30
N ILE A 145 -23.51 2.35 18.54
CA ILE A 145 -22.20 2.34 19.17
C ILE A 145 -21.96 0.98 19.83
N PHE A 146 -20.82 0.39 19.52
CA PHE A 146 -20.28 -0.81 20.13
C PHE A 146 -19.01 -0.46 20.90
N SER A 147 -18.69 -1.25 21.92
CA SER A 147 -17.41 -1.15 22.61
C SER A 147 -16.80 -2.51 22.89
N ARG A 148 -15.48 -2.60 22.78
CA ARG A 148 -14.69 -3.78 23.17
C ARG A 148 -13.34 -3.33 23.74
N PHE A 149 -13.02 -3.81 24.94
CA PHE A 149 -11.75 -3.59 25.62
C PHE A 149 -10.99 -4.91 25.74
#